data_AF-A0A1S6HEH7-F1
#
_entry.id   AF-A0A1S6HEH7-F1
#
_cell.length_a   1.000
_cell.length_b   1.000
_cell.length_c   1.000
_cell.angle_alpha   90.00
_cell.angle_beta   90.00
_cell.angle_gamma   90.00
#
_symmetry.space_group_name_H-M   'P 1'
#
loop_
_entity.id
_entity.type
_entity.pdbx_description
1 polymer ?
#
loop_
_entity_poly.entity_id
_entity_poly.type
_entity_poly.pdbx_seq_one_letter_code
_entity_poly.pdbx_strand_id
1 'polypeptide(L)'
;MKILFFIFLLVLAFPSIHALDCSKTIHQDYCNEIQSSSLTDEEKSYLLSDIFSDTKQYPDYQIVQQWNANLRLNQKPANVSLNNNGVIKNAWMKVLAVMPSVESNGTLYLDTQGTLVSGYNYEFQIPSGRQAGDCDTSYYLRQNTGVLSVYVNDAKQGEGHSVVFNSNLPDNTVVILKAVYQVKVNIEQQHFKWKYIKTLGYTRKVCRYSYTDFRTSQLTLQEQIPAIVSNPDLTASFTIKDQYKDTIVGEFTFPDKSVNAELLFTDSSYKHHSYVFSEQYSLAPLNVLRVHADHNSNQEELNLAYANGEVIVPSTNGCKIKVSSFFKEKEIPCNLNFENVNLVARTDKLMYDTGETVTVQVEPAGNEYTVEYGGQNYTTTGTVQFPARQDSSEIIISYKGTTIRRYIHTKNDVPLNAAFSLGVFGTMNYAMIGLIRKYWGFVV
;
A
#
# COMPACT_ATOMS: atom_id res chain seq x y z
N MET A 1 47.29 -25.99 33.44
CA MET A 1 46.98 -25.86 32.00
C MET A 1 45.65 -26.49 31.59
N LYS A 2 45.24 -27.67 32.10
CA LYS A 2 43.95 -28.31 31.76
C LYS A 2 42.68 -27.52 32.16
N ILE A 3 42.72 -26.79 33.29
CA ILE A 3 41.60 -25.96 33.77
C ILE A 3 41.37 -24.73 32.86
N LEU A 4 42.44 -24.14 32.31
CA LEU A 4 42.36 -23.02 31.38
C LEU A 4 41.75 -23.43 30.03
N PHE A 5 42.03 -24.65 29.57
CA PHE A 5 41.38 -25.23 28.39
C PHE A 5 39.90 -25.49 28.61
N PHE A 6 39.50 -25.99 29.80
CA PHE A 6 38.09 -26.22 30.14
C PHE A 6 37.30 -24.90 30.30
N ILE A 7 37.90 -23.85 30.87
CA ILE A 7 37.29 -22.52 30.95
C ILE A 7 37.17 -21.89 29.55
N PHE A 8 38.18 -22.06 28.68
CA PHE A 8 38.10 -21.57 27.31
C PHE A 8 37.04 -22.33 26.48
N LEU A 9 36.90 -23.65 26.68
CA LEU A 9 35.86 -24.46 26.04
C LEU A 9 34.46 -24.12 26.57
N LEU A 10 34.32 -23.81 27.87
CA LEU A 10 33.06 -23.38 28.47
C LEU A 10 32.64 -21.99 27.99
N VAL A 11 33.60 -21.06 27.79
CA VAL A 11 33.35 -19.72 27.25
C VAL A 11 33.02 -19.77 25.75
N LEU A 12 33.60 -20.70 24.99
CA LEU A 12 33.24 -20.95 23.58
C LEU A 12 31.90 -21.70 23.42
N ALA A 13 31.41 -22.37 24.46
CA ALA A 13 30.14 -23.10 24.48
C ALA A 13 28.95 -22.27 24.98
N PHE A 14 29.13 -20.97 25.24
CA PHE A 14 28.01 -20.04 25.45
C PHE A 14 27.77 -19.23 24.18
N PRO A 15 27.03 -19.77 23.18
CA PRO A 15 26.26 -18.89 22.32
C PRO A 15 25.12 -18.36 23.19
N SER A 16 25.40 -17.35 24.01
CA SER A 16 24.35 -16.49 24.58
C SER A 16 23.80 -15.58 23.48
N ILE A 17 23.48 -16.16 22.32
CA ILE A 17 22.63 -15.53 21.34
C ILE A 17 21.25 -15.64 21.97
N HIS A 18 20.66 -14.50 22.28
CA HIS A 18 19.34 -14.43 22.89
C HIS A 18 18.33 -15.09 21.94
N ALA A 19 18.10 -16.38 22.15
CA ALA A 19 17.08 -17.15 21.48
C ALA A 19 15.75 -16.40 21.65
N LEU A 20 15.09 -16.13 20.54
CA LEU A 20 13.81 -15.46 20.56
C LEU A 20 12.80 -16.38 21.26
N ASP A 21 11.94 -15.81 22.12
CA ASP A 21 10.99 -16.59 22.89
C ASP A 21 9.86 -17.10 21.97
N CYS A 22 10.06 -18.29 21.38
CA CYS A 22 9.14 -18.91 20.43
C CYS A 22 7.75 -19.22 21.03
N SER A 23 7.60 -19.21 22.36
CA SER A 23 6.29 -19.38 23.00
C SER A 23 5.29 -18.26 22.66
N LYS A 24 5.77 -17.16 22.07
CA LYS A 24 4.98 -15.99 21.71
C LYS A 24 4.64 -15.90 20.22
N THR A 25 5.06 -16.87 19.41
CA THR A 25 4.76 -16.92 17.98
C THR A 25 3.56 -17.80 17.69
N ILE A 26 2.80 -17.52 16.62
CA ILE A 26 1.67 -18.38 16.19
C ILE A 26 2.15 -19.80 15.90
N HIS A 27 3.32 -19.92 15.24
CA HIS A 27 3.92 -21.20 14.86
C HIS A 27 5.17 -21.52 15.68
N GLN A 28 4.97 -21.90 16.95
CA GLN A 28 6.06 -22.18 17.91
C GLN A 28 7.04 -23.25 17.42
N ASP A 29 6.56 -24.31 16.78
CA ASP A 29 7.41 -25.42 16.31
C ASP A 29 8.36 -24.96 15.20
N TYR A 30 7.85 -24.24 14.19
CA TYR A 30 8.69 -23.66 13.14
C TYR A 30 9.68 -22.64 13.69
N CYS A 31 9.29 -21.82 14.66
CA CYS A 31 10.21 -20.90 15.32
C CYS A 31 11.39 -21.64 15.98
N ASN A 32 11.11 -22.73 16.70
CA ASN A 32 12.15 -23.54 17.35
C ASN A 32 13.06 -24.23 16.32
N GLU A 33 12.50 -24.75 15.24
CA GLU A 33 13.26 -25.36 14.14
C GLU A 33 14.19 -24.35 13.47
N ILE A 34 13.68 -23.15 13.14
CA ILE A 34 14.49 -22.08 12.55
C ILE A 34 15.62 -21.67 13.50
N GLN A 35 15.33 -21.49 14.79
CA GLN A 35 16.36 -21.10 15.76
C GLN A 35 17.45 -22.16 15.96
N SER A 36 17.07 -23.44 15.98
CA SER A 36 17.99 -24.56 16.14
C SER A 36 18.73 -24.95 14.86
N SER A 37 18.31 -24.43 13.70
CA SER A 37 18.96 -24.67 12.42
C SER A 37 20.40 -24.14 12.36
N SER A 38 21.17 -24.66 11.40
CA SER A 38 22.53 -24.19 11.09
C SER A 38 22.56 -22.95 10.19
N LEU A 39 21.41 -22.30 9.97
CA LEU A 39 21.31 -21.09 9.16
C LEU A 39 22.06 -19.92 9.81
N THR A 40 22.46 -18.96 8.99
CA THR A 40 23.00 -17.67 9.43
C THR A 40 21.94 -16.87 10.20
N ASP A 41 22.36 -15.92 11.04
CA ASP A 41 21.42 -15.09 11.80
C ASP A 41 20.51 -14.25 10.88
N GLU A 42 21.02 -13.85 9.71
CA GLU A 42 20.27 -13.12 8.68
C GLU A 42 19.18 -14.00 8.05
N GLU A 43 19.51 -15.23 7.65
CA GLU A 43 18.54 -16.20 7.15
C GLU A 43 17.50 -16.58 8.21
N LYS A 44 17.93 -16.76 9.47
CA LYS A 44 17.00 -17.00 10.58
C LYS A 44 16.06 -15.82 10.77
N SER A 45 16.58 -14.60 10.76
CA SER A 45 15.75 -13.39 10.87
C SER A 45 14.73 -13.32 9.73
N TYR A 46 15.12 -13.67 8.51
CA TYR A 46 14.23 -13.73 7.35
C TYR A 46 13.13 -14.77 7.54
N LEU A 47 13.47 -16.03 7.85
CA LEU A 47 12.46 -17.08 8.05
C LEU A 47 11.57 -16.80 9.27
N LEU A 48 12.14 -16.24 10.34
CA LEU A 48 11.35 -15.83 11.50
C LEU A 48 10.37 -14.73 11.12
N SER A 49 10.75 -13.75 10.30
CA SER A 49 9.82 -12.71 9.82
C SER A 49 8.66 -13.28 9.01
N ASP A 50 8.84 -14.45 8.39
CA ASP A 50 7.81 -15.07 7.59
C ASP A 50 6.73 -15.77 8.42
N ILE A 51 7.06 -16.24 9.62
CA ILE A 51 6.14 -17.02 10.46
C ILE A 51 5.30 -16.18 11.45
N PHE A 52 5.49 -14.85 11.52
CA PHE A 52 4.75 -14.01 12.46
C PHE A 52 3.30 -13.80 12.06
N SER A 53 3.07 -13.49 10.79
CA SER A 53 1.75 -13.24 10.24
C SER A 53 1.41 -14.26 9.16
N ASP A 54 0.22 -14.86 9.27
CA ASP A 54 -0.35 -15.72 8.23
C ASP A 54 -0.80 -14.90 7.01
N THR A 55 -0.97 -13.58 7.15
CA THR A 55 -1.43 -12.70 6.07
C THR A 55 -0.30 -11.83 5.57
N LYS A 56 0.14 -12.10 4.33
CA LYS A 56 1.20 -11.33 3.66
C LYS A 56 0.70 -10.15 2.84
N GLN A 57 -0.60 -10.06 2.59
CA GLN A 57 -1.21 -9.01 1.78
C GLN A 57 -1.73 -7.82 2.61
N TYR A 58 -1.76 -7.97 3.94
CA TYR A 58 -2.18 -6.92 4.86
C TYR A 58 -1.22 -6.86 6.05
N PRO A 59 -0.91 -5.66 6.55
CA PRO A 59 -0.04 -5.50 7.70
C PRO A 59 -0.74 -5.94 8.99
N ASP A 60 -0.10 -6.81 9.78
CA ASP A 60 -0.61 -7.19 11.10
C ASP A 60 -0.07 -6.26 12.20
N TYR A 61 -0.69 -5.09 12.33
CA TYR A 61 -0.33 -4.13 13.38
C TYR A 61 -0.59 -4.64 14.79
N GLN A 62 -1.50 -5.59 14.96
CA GLN A 62 -1.89 -6.09 16.27
C GLN A 62 -0.78 -6.94 16.88
N ILE A 63 -0.18 -7.84 16.10
CA ILE A 63 0.96 -8.65 16.54
C ILE A 63 2.13 -7.74 16.93
N VAL A 64 2.46 -6.74 16.10
CA VAL A 64 3.52 -5.77 16.38
C VAL A 64 3.27 -5.00 17.67
N GLN A 65 2.04 -4.51 17.87
CA GLN A 65 1.66 -3.78 19.07
C GLN A 65 1.75 -4.64 20.33
N GLN A 66 1.23 -5.87 20.28
CA GLN A 66 1.24 -6.80 21.40
C GLN A 66 2.67 -7.24 21.76
N TRP A 67 3.51 -7.49 20.75
CA TRP A 67 4.92 -7.83 20.95
C TRP A 67 5.67 -6.67 21.63
N ASN A 68 5.59 -5.48 21.05
CA ASN A 68 6.33 -4.30 21.51
C ASN A 68 5.86 -3.79 22.88
N ALA A 69 4.60 -3.98 23.23
CA ALA A 69 4.07 -3.62 24.56
C ALA A 69 4.67 -4.47 25.71
N ASN A 70 5.19 -5.66 25.40
CA ASN A 70 5.73 -6.61 26.39
C ASN A 70 7.26 -6.59 26.49
N LEU A 71 7.91 -5.63 25.85
CA LEU A 71 9.37 -5.50 25.87
C LEU A 71 9.89 -5.16 27.26
N ARG A 72 10.91 -5.90 27.71
CA ARG A 72 11.61 -5.63 28.97
C ARG A 72 12.76 -4.65 28.71
N LEU A 73 12.65 -3.43 29.23
CA LEU A 73 13.61 -2.34 28.98
C LEU A 73 14.79 -2.35 29.97
N ASN A 74 15.13 -3.51 30.53
CA ASN A 74 16.22 -3.65 31.48
C ASN A 74 17.59 -3.65 30.81
N GLN A 75 17.66 -3.78 29.49
CA GLN A 75 18.88 -3.79 28.71
C GLN A 75 18.86 -2.73 27.62
N LYS A 76 20.04 -2.18 27.34
CA LYS A 76 20.27 -1.22 26.27
C LYS A 76 20.30 -1.96 24.92
N PRO A 77 19.68 -1.43 23.85
CA PRO A 77 19.90 -1.93 22.50
C PRO A 77 21.38 -1.87 22.08
N ALA A 78 21.76 -2.75 21.15
CA ALA A 78 23.04 -2.71 20.46
C ALA A 78 23.23 -1.33 19.80
N ASN A 79 24.48 -0.89 19.71
CA ASN A 79 24.88 0.35 19.03
C ASN A 79 24.33 1.67 19.60
N VAL A 80 23.61 1.65 20.73
CA VAL A 80 23.22 2.88 21.45
C VAL A 80 24.37 3.37 22.33
N SER A 81 24.79 4.63 22.20
CA SER A 81 25.87 5.21 23.00
C SER A 81 25.47 5.42 24.46
N LEU A 82 26.39 5.14 25.38
CA LEU A 82 26.27 5.46 26.80
C LEU A 82 26.83 6.85 27.08
N ASN A 83 26.10 7.67 27.82
CA ASN A 83 26.48 9.03 28.16
C ASN A 83 26.64 9.18 29.68
N ASN A 84 27.66 9.93 30.08
CA ASN A 84 27.99 10.19 31.48
C ASN A 84 28.06 11.70 31.70
N ASN A 85 27.49 12.20 32.80
CA ASN A 85 27.74 13.56 33.25
C ASN A 85 27.72 13.66 34.78
N GLY A 86 28.88 14.00 35.36
CA GLY A 86 29.05 14.05 36.80
C GLY A 86 28.70 12.72 37.45
N VAL A 87 27.62 12.73 38.24
CA VAL A 87 27.12 11.56 38.99
C VAL A 87 26.14 10.70 38.18
N ILE A 88 25.67 11.19 37.03
CA ILE A 88 24.86 10.42 36.07
C ILE A 88 25.81 9.52 35.27
N LYS A 89 25.53 8.22 35.28
CA LYS A 89 26.31 7.18 34.61
C LYS A 89 25.44 6.38 33.65
N ASN A 90 26.06 5.87 32.58
CA ASN A 90 25.48 4.90 31.67
C ASN A 90 24.09 5.31 31.14
N ALA A 91 23.85 6.60 30.94
CA ALA A 91 22.57 7.09 30.47
C ALA A 91 22.42 6.81 28.97
N TRP A 92 21.26 6.27 28.59
CA TRP A 92 20.91 5.99 27.21
C TRP A 92 19.43 6.21 26.96
N MET A 93 19.09 6.47 25.71
CA MET A 93 17.73 6.61 25.21
C MET A 93 17.69 6.10 23.78
N LYS A 94 16.59 5.45 23.39
CA LYS A 94 16.32 5.02 22.01
C LYS A 94 14.81 4.99 21.76
N VAL A 95 14.35 5.56 20.66
CA VAL A 95 13.01 5.31 20.12
C VAL A 95 13.01 3.89 19.56
N LEU A 96 12.19 3.03 20.15
CA LEU A 96 12.12 1.61 19.83
C LEU A 96 11.22 1.40 18.62
N ALA A 97 9.98 1.87 18.71
CA ALA A 97 8.95 1.68 17.70
C ALA A 97 8.00 2.89 17.63
N VAL A 98 7.40 3.06 16.45
CA VAL A 98 6.24 3.93 16.23
C VAL A 98 5.13 3.03 15.70
N MET A 99 3.93 3.09 16.26
CA MET A 99 2.87 2.12 15.94
C MET A 99 1.50 2.82 15.80
N PRO A 100 0.70 2.51 14.76
CA PRO A 100 1.07 1.70 13.61
C PRO A 100 2.11 2.41 12.73
N SER A 101 3.00 1.65 12.11
CA SER A 101 3.95 2.16 11.11
C SER A 101 4.32 1.05 10.13
N VAL A 102 4.74 1.45 8.93
CA VAL A 102 5.24 0.57 7.87
C VAL A 102 6.55 1.14 7.35
N GLU A 103 7.59 0.33 7.30
CA GLU A 103 8.86 0.69 6.64
C GLU A 103 8.84 0.17 5.20
N SER A 104 9.06 1.05 4.23
CA SER A 104 9.17 0.67 2.82
C SER A 104 10.23 1.53 2.13
N ASN A 105 11.14 0.90 1.39
CA ASN A 105 12.25 1.57 0.70
C ASN A 105 13.05 2.54 1.60
N GLY A 106 13.31 2.13 2.86
CA GLY A 106 14.01 2.94 3.86
C GLY A 106 13.24 4.16 4.40
N THR A 107 11.97 4.30 4.03
CA THR A 107 11.07 5.35 4.51
C THR A 107 10.09 4.77 5.52
N LEU A 108 9.97 5.43 6.68
CA LEU A 108 8.96 5.11 7.67
C LEU A 108 7.65 5.84 7.36
N TYR A 109 6.60 5.08 7.08
CA TYR A 109 5.24 5.59 6.91
C TYR A 109 4.46 5.46 8.22
N LEU A 110 3.66 6.47 8.55
CA LEU A 110 2.84 6.53 9.76
C LEU A 110 1.38 6.86 9.41
N ASP A 111 0.46 6.40 10.25
CA ASP A 111 -0.90 6.91 10.25
C ASP A 111 -0.96 8.33 10.86
N THR A 112 -2.11 9.00 10.76
CA THR A 112 -2.32 10.33 11.33
C THR A 112 -2.22 10.36 12.85
N GLN A 113 -2.42 9.22 13.50
CA GLN A 113 -2.31 9.02 14.94
C GLN A 113 -1.52 7.73 15.24
N GLY A 114 -0.90 7.67 16.40
CA GLY A 114 -0.16 6.47 16.80
C GLY A 114 0.43 6.58 18.18
N THR A 115 1.30 5.63 18.50
CA THR A 115 2.03 5.53 19.75
C THR A 115 3.52 5.44 19.46
N LEU A 116 4.30 6.31 20.10
CA LEU A 116 5.76 6.25 20.07
C LEU A 116 6.25 5.57 21.34
N VAL A 117 7.01 4.49 21.16
CA VAL A 117 7.58 3.68 22.24
C VAL A 117 9.09 3.93 22.31
N SER A 118 9.59 4.30 23.49
CA SER A 118 10.98 4.72 23.69
C SER A 118 11.62 4.09 24.91
N GLY A 119 12.70 3.35 24.74
CA GLY A 119 13.51 2.82 25.84
C GLY A 119 14.48 3.87 26.37
N TYR A 120 14.64 3.93 27.68
CA TYR A 120 15.65 4.78 28.31
C TYR A 120 16.04 4.21 29.67
N ASN A 121 17.27 4.46 30.07
CA ASN A 121 17.72 4.19 31.43
C ASN A 121 18.95 5.04 31.77
N TYR A 122 19.25 5.15 33.05
CA TYR A 122 20.50 5.71 33.56
C TYR A 122 20.78 5.13 34.94
N GLU A 123 22.05 5.13 35.29
CA GLU A 123 22.51 4.87 36.65
C GLU A 123 22.95 6.18 37.29
N PHE A 124 22.94 6.25 38.60
CA PHE A 124 23.59 7.32 39.32
C PHE A 124 24.56 6.74 40.34
N GLN A 125 25.73 7.36 40.47
CA GLN A 125 26.76 6.96 41.40
C GLN A 125 27.03 8.11 42.36
N ILE A 126 26.60 7.95 43.62
CA ILE A 126 26.93 8.91 44.67
C ILE A 126 28.46 8.87 44.88
N PRO A 127 29.16 10.02 44.88
CA PRO A 127 30.57 10.07 45.20
C PRO A 127 30.86 9.44 46.57
N SER A 128 32.05 8.88 46.74
CA SER A 128 32.50 8.35 48.03
C SER A 128 33.82 8.99 48.43
N GLY A 129 34.09 9.02 49.73
CA GLY A 129 35.34 9.54 50.28
C GLY A 129 35.22 10.99 50.72
N ARG A 130 36.38 11.59 50.97
CA ARG A 130 36.51 12.90 51.62
C ARG A 130 36.96 13.95 50.63
N GLN A 131 36.32 15.11 50.63
CA GLN A 131 36.77 16.26 49.84
C GLN A 131 38.06 16.84 50.40
N ALA A 132 38.83 17.50 49.53
CA ALA A 132 40.08 18.12 49.94
C ALA A 132 39.83 19.20 51.01
N GLY A 133 40.55 19.10 52.14
CA GLY A 133 40.43 20.04 53.26
C GLY A 133 39.40 19.67 54.33
N ASP A 134 38.54 18.69 54.07
CA ASP A 134 37.60 18.19 55.06
C ASP A 134 38.26 17.15 55.98
N CYS A 135 37.67 16.94 57.15
CA CYS A 135 37.94 15.79 58.00
C CYS A 135 36.99 14.63 57.71
N ASP A 136 35.78 14.92 57.24
CA ASP A 136 34.78 13.98 56.76
C ASP A 136 33.86 14.69 55.75
N THR A 137 33.30 13.95 54.79
CA THR A 137 32.32 14.48 53.84
C THR A 137 31.20 13.46 53.67
N SER A 138 29.97 13.88 53.95
CA SER A 138 28.79 13.02 53.80
C SER A 138 28.01 13.43 52.55
N TYR A 139 27.51 12.45 51.79
CA TYR A 139 26.74 12.68 50.57
C TYR A 139 25.33 12.14 50.72
N TYR A 140 24.34 12.95 50.35
CA TYR A 140 22.92 12.57 50.39
C TYR A 140 22.25 12.86 49.04
N LEU A 141 21.54 11.89 48.50
CA LEU A 141 20.72 12.10 47.32
C LEU A 141 19.50 12.95 47.70
N ARG A 142 19.32 14.09 47.01
CA ARG A 142 18.17 14.98 47.22
C ARG A 142 17.15 14.91 46.11
N GLN A 143 17.61 14.80 44.87
CA GLN A 143 16.73 14.69 43.71
C GLN A 143 17.30 13.68 42.72
N ASN A 144 16.44 12.82 42.18
CA ASN A 144 16.75 11.91 41.09
C ASN A 144 15.54 11.84 40.15
N THR A 145 15.54 12.65 39.11
CA THR A 145 14.40 12.76 38.17
C THR A 145 14.87 12.55 36.75
N GLY A 146 14.21 11.65 36.03
CA GLY A 146 14.36 11.47 34.59
C GLY A 146 13.01 11.65 33.91
N VAL A 147 12.92 12.58 32.96
CA VAL A 147 11.70 12.87 32.20
C VAL A 147 11.97 12.66 30.72
N LEU A 148 11.24 11.74 30.11
CA LEU A 148 11.23 11.57 28.65
C LEU A 148 10.03 12.33 28.09
N SER A 149 10.28 13.33 27.25
CA SER A 149 9.25 14.06 26.52
C SER A 149 9.27 13.69 25.03
N VAL A 150 8.10 13.54 24.43
CA VAL A 150 7.94 13.26 23.00
C VAL A 150 7.30 14.45 22.31
N TYR A 151 7.79 14.78 21.11
CA TYR A 151 7.36 15.89 20.28
C TYR A 151 7.09 15.42 18.85
N VAL A 152 6.09 16.01 18.22
CA VAL A 152 5.81 15.87 16.78
C VAL A 152 5.91 17.27 16.19
N ASN A 153 6.81 17.48 15.24
CA ASN A 153 7.05 18.80 14.63
C ASN A 153 7.22 19.90 15.69
N ASP A 154 8.06 19.63 16.69
CA ASP A 154 8.34 20.48 17.86
C ASP A 154 7.18 20.73 18.83
N ALA A 155 5.97 20.24 18.56
CA ALA A 155 4.84 20.27 19.49
C ALA A 155 4.88 19.08 20.45
N LYS A 156 4.92 19.34 21.76
CA LYS A 156 4.96 18.31 22.80
C LYS A 156 3.65 17.52 22.81
N GLN A 157 3.75 16.19 22.72
CA GLN A 157 2.61 15.28 22.74
C GLN A 157 2.37 14.67 24.12
N GLY A 158 3.45 14.39 24.86
CA GLY A 158 3.35 13.76 26.18
C GLY A 158 4.70 13.40 26.79
N GLU A 159 4.65 12.65 27.88
CA GLU A 159 5.82 12.17 28.62
C GLU A 159 5.71 10.67 28.93
N GLY A 160 6.85 9.99 29.00
CA GLY A 160 6.95 8.59 29.40
C GLY A 160 7.40 7.65 28.28
N HIS A 161 7.44 6.35 28.60
CA HIS A 161 7.91 5.29 27.70
C HIS A 161 7.04 5.11 26.45
N SER A 162 5.73 5.27 26.61
CA SER A 162 4.73 5.08 25.56
C SER A 162 3.87 6.34 25.50
N VAL A 163 3.99 7.09 24.40
CA VAL A 163 3.28 8.35 24.22
C VAL A 163 2.42 8.27 22.98
N VAL A 164 1.11 8.45 23.15
CA VAL A 164 0.16 8.60 22.05
C VAL A 164 0.35 9.98 21.43
N PHE A 165 0.37 10.05 20.10
CA PHE A 165 0.43 11.28 19.35
C PHE A 165 -0.70 11.36 18.33
N ASN A 166 -1.09 12.59 18.00
CA ASN A 166 -1.99 12.86 16.89
C ASN A 166 -1.44 14.03 16.07
N SER A 167 -1.19 13.77 14.80
CA SER A 167 -0.70 14.76 13.85
C SER A 167 -1.84 15.35 13.01
N ASN A 168 -2.87 14.54 12.70
CA ASN A 168 -3.96 14.88 11.78
C ASN A 168 -3.48 15.62 10.50
N LEU A 169 -2.34 15.19 9.97
CA LEU A 169 -1.72 15.84 8.80
C LEU A 169 -2.20 15.20 7.48
N PRO A 170 -2.13 15.95 6.37
CA PRO A 170 -2.43 15.42 5.04
C PRO A 170 -1.50 14.29 4.59
N ASP A 171 -1.94 13.53 3.59
CA ASP A 171 -1.10 12.52 2.91
C ASP A 171 0.24 13.09 2.45
N ASN A 172 1.28 12.26 2.51
CA ASN A 172 2.63 12.57 2.05
C ASN A 172 3.31 13.75 2.78
N THR A 173 2.85 14.09 3.98
CA THR A 173 3.47 15.12 4.83
C THR A 173 4.64 14.53 5.61
N VAL A 174 5.81 15.18 5.56
CA VAL A 174 6.96 14.81 6.39
C VAL A 174 6.71 15.24 7.84
N VAL A 175 6.93 14.32 8.77
CA VAL A 175 6.86 14.54 10.20
C VAL A 175 8.17 14.18 10.87
N ILE A 176 8.57 15.01 11.84
CA ILE A 176 9.74 14.73 12.68
C ILE A 176 9.24 14.34 14.07
N LEU A 177 9.41 13.06 14.38
CA LEU A 177 9.19 12.52 15.72
C LEU A 177 10.46 12.75 16.53
N LYS A 178 10.37 13.50 17.63
CA LYS A 178 11.53 13.82 18.49
C LYS A 178 11.29 13.34 19.91
N ALA A 179 12.19 12.51 20.41
CA ALA A 179 12.25 12.10 21.80
C ALA A 179 13.37 12.86 22.52
N VAL A 180 13.08 13.41 23.71
CA VAL A 180 14.04 14.17 24.53
C VAL A 180 14.01 13.65 25.95
N TYR A 181 15.11 13.03 26.39
CA TYR A 181 15.26 12.50 27.74
C TYR A 181 16.14 13.42 28.59
N GLN A 182 15.55 14.02 29.62
CA GLN A 182 16.22 14.93 30.54
C GLN A 182 16.39 14.26 31.91
N VAL A 183 17.64 14.07 32.32
CA VAL A 183 18.01 13.54 33.63
C VAL A 183 18.58 14.65 34.50
N LYS A 184 18.08 14.77 35.73
CA LYS A 184 18.57 15.72 36.74
C LYS A 184 18.79 14.99 38.06
N VAL A 185 20.03 15.02 38.53
CA VAL A 185 20.44 14.48 39.83
C VAL A 185 21.00 15.60 40.70
N ASN A 186 20.46 15.77 41.90
CA ASN A 186 20.94 16.72 42.89
C ASN A 186 21.46 15.96 44.12
N ILE A 187 22.72 16.19 44.47
CA ILE A 187 23.37 15.64 45.65
C ILE A 187 23.68 16.77 46.62
N GLU A 188 23.29 16.56 47.88
CA GLU A 188 23.76 17.36 49.00
C GLU A 188 25.10 16.80 49.50
N GLN A 189 26.07 17.69 49.69
CA GLN A 189 27.39 17.38 50.21
C GLN A 189 27.55 18.14 51.54
N GLN A 190 27.72 17.42 52.64
CA GLN A 190 27.95 18.02 53.95
C GLN A 190 29.44 17.96 54.29
N HIS A 191 30.02 19.11 54.56
CA HIS A 191 31.45 19.28 54.80
C HIS A 191 31.74 19.38 56.29
N PHE A 192 32.61 18.51 56.80
CA PHE A 192 33.05 18.54 58.19
C PHE A 192 34.50 19.01 58.26
N LYS A 193 34.79 19.95 59.16
CA LYS A 193 36.13 20.49 59.37
C LYS A 193 36.60 20.21 60.79
N TRP A 194 37.90 20.05 60.93
CA TRP A 194 38.52 19.89 62.24
C TRP A 194 38.36 21.18 63.05
N LYS A 195 37.81 21.07 64.26
CA LYS A 195 37.76 22.15 65.25
C LYS A 195 38.45 21.70 66.54
N TYR A 196 39.23 22.61 67.14
CA TYR A 196 39.83 22.37 68.45
C TYR A 196 38.82 22.70 69.54
N ILE A 197 38.62 21.77 70.47
CA ILE A 197 37.73 21.96 71.62
C ILE A 197 38.57 21.78 72.88
N LYS A 198 38.47 22.74 73.81
CA LYS A 198 39.05 22.64 75.14
C LYS A 198 38.03 22.08 76.12
N THR A 199 38.37 21.03 76.84
CA THR A 199 37.55 20.47 77.92
C THR A 199 38.47 20.08 79.07
N LEU A 200 38.24 20.62 80.27
CA LEU A 200 39.02 20.33 81.49
C LEU A 200 40.55 20.47 81.30
N GLY A 201 41.00 21.51 80.57
CA GLY A 201 42.43 21.75 80.32
C GLY A 201 43.04 20.99 79.14
N TYR A 202 42.35 20.02 78.55
CA TYR A 202 42.82 19.27 77.38
C TYR A 202 42.24 19.83 76.08
N THR A 203 43.08 19.97 75.05
CA THR A 203 42.65 20.37 73.70
C THR A 203 42.55 19.13 72.82
N ARG A 204 41.35 18.81 72.31
CA ARG A 204 41.16 17.72 71.34
C ARG A 204 40.66 18.26 70.00
N LYS A 205 41.12 17.64 68.91
CA LYS A 205 40.65 17.91 67.55
C LYS A 205 39.40 17.08 67.30
N VAL A 206 38.28 17.71 66.97
CA VAL A 206 37.02 17.01 66.71
C VAL A 206 36.52 17.41 65.34
N CYS A 207 36.08 16.43 64.56
CA CYS A 207 35.48 16.66 63.25
C CYS A 207 34.05 17.16 63.46
N ARG A 208 33.75 18.39 63.04
CA ARG A 208 32.44 19.02 63.23
C ARG A 208 31.91 19.55 61.91
N TYR A 209 30.58 19.48 61.77
CA TYR A 209 29.87 20.07 60.64
C TYR A 209 30.29 21.54 60.45
N SER A 210 30.54 21.90 59.20
CA SER A 210 30.96 23.23 58.80
C SER A 210 29.93 23.90 57.91
N TYR A 211 29.60 23.30 56.76
CA TYR A 211 28.65 23.84 55.79
C TYR A 211 28.13 22.74 54.85
N THR A 212 27.14 23.08 54.02
CA THR A 212 26.50 22.18 53.06
C THR A 212 26.51 22.81 51.66
N ASP A 213 26.73 21.96 50.66
CA ASP A 213 26.89 22.30 49.25
C ASP A 213 25.89 21.46 48.44
N PHE A 214 25.40 21.98 47.33
CA PHE A 214 24.54 21.24 46.42
C PHE A 214 25.20 21.09 45.07
N ARG A 215 25.36 19.85 44.61
CA ARG A 215 25.90 19.54 43.29
C ARG A 215 24.81 18.97 42.41
N THR A 216 24.47 19.71 41.36
CA THR A 216 23.51 19.27 40.34
C THR A 216 24.25 18.75 39.12
N SER A 217 23.89 17.55 38.67
CA SER A 217 24.27 17.02 37.36
C SER A 217 23.03 16.94 36.48
N GLN A 218 23.16 17.38 35.23
CA GLN A 218 22.08 17.37 34.25
C GLN A 218 22.57 16.78 32.94
N LEU A 219 21.77 15.92 32.32
CA LEU A 219 22.07 15.34 31.03
C LEU A 219 20.80 15.37 30.18
N THR A 220 20.94 15.77 28.91
CA THR A 220 19.85 15.72 27.93
C THR A 220 20.29 14.83 26.78
N LEU A 221 19.51 13.79 26.50
CA LEU A 221 19.67 12.93 25.32
C LEU A 221 18.51 13.21 24.37
N GLN A 222 18.77 13.18 23.07
CA GLN A 222 17.74 13.41 22.06
C GLN A 222 17.91 12.47 20.87
N GLU A 223 16.80 12.12 20.25
CA GLU A 223 16.73 11.35 19.02
C GLU A 223 15.58 11.88 18.17
N GLN A 224 15.78 11.86 16.85
CA GLN A 224 14.79 12.28 15.88
C GLN A 224 14.62 11.17 14.84
N ILE A 225 13.37 10.90 14.48
CA ILE A 225 12.99 9.97 13.42
C ILE A 225 12.16 10.75 12.41
N PRO A 226 12.66 10.94 11.18
CA PRO A 226 11.83 11.44 10.08
C PRO A 226 10.89 10.34 9.62
N ALA A 227 9.65 10.70 9.31
CA ALA A 227 8.65 9.81 8.76
C ALA A 227 7.69 10.55 7.83
N ILE A 228 6.89 9.81 7.07
CA ILE A 228 5.88 10.35 6.14
C ILE A 228 4.49 9.89 6.58
N VAL A 229 3.54 10.80 6.66
CA VAL A 229 2.14 10.45 6.92
C VAL A 229 1.54 9.82 5.66
N SER A 230 1.00 8.61 5.78
CA SER A 230 0.25 7.93 4.72
C SER A 230 -1.24 8.01 5.04
N ASN A 231 -1.93 8.90 4.36
CA ASN A 231 -3.36 9.11 4.51
C ASN A 231 -4.02 9.45 3.17
N PRO A 232 -3.84 8.61 2.13
CA PRO A 232 -4.31 8.93 0.80
C PRO A 232 -5.84 8.89 0.72
N ASP A 233 -6.40 9.69 -0.19
CA ASP A 233 -7.82 9.62 -0.54
C ASP A 233 -8.10 8.33 -1.32
N LEU A 234 -8.72 7.36 -0.64
CA LEU A 234 -9.10 6.09 -1.24
C LEU A 234 -10.30 6.31 -2.19
N THR A 235 -10.01 6.22 -3.48
CA THR A 235 -10.96 6.30 -4.58
C THR A 235 -10.78 5.07 -5.45
N ALA A 236 -11.85 4.61 -6.08
CA ALA A 236 -11.83 3.58 -7.12
C ALA A 236 -13.20 3.57 -7.79
N SER A 237 -13.28 3.04 -8.99
CA SER A 237 -14.55 2.89 -9.69
C SER A 237 -14.57 1.66 -10.57
N PHE A 238 -15.76 1.09 -10.70
CA PHE A 238 -16.06 0.04 -11.65
C PHE A 238 -17.21 0.53 -12.53
N THR A 239 -16.97 0.62 -13.82
CA THR A 239 -17.94 1.10 -14.81
C THR A 239 -18.19 0.04 -15.87
N ILE A 240 -19.46 -0.32 -16.07
CA ILE A 240 -19.84 -1.30 -17.09
C ILE A 240 -19.67 -0.66 -18.48
N LYS A 241 -18.87 -1.32 -19.33
CA LYS A 241 -18.67 -0.96 -20.74
C LYS A 241 -19.64 -1.70 -21.65
N ASP A 242 -19.94 -2.95 -21.32
CA ASP A 242 -20.76 -3.81 -22.15
C ASP A 242 -21.46 -4.91 -21.33
N GLN A 243 -22.54 -5.47 -21.89
CA GLN A 243 -23.30 -6.56 -21.30
C GLN A 243 -23.84 -7.51 -22.36
N TYR A 244 -23.48 -8.79 -22.25
CA TYR A 244 -23.95 -9.86 -23.12
C TYR A 244 -24.57 -10.98 -22.29
N LYS A 245 -25.90 -11.10 -22.35
CA LYS A 245 -26.68 -12.01 -21.48
C LYS A 245 -26.37 -11.71 -20.01
N ASP A 246 -25.78 -12.67 -19.29
CA ASP A 246 -25.39 -12.54 -17.89
C ASP A 246 -23.95 -12.03 -17.74
N THR A 247 -23.13 -12.06 -18.80
CA THR A 247 -21.72 -11.63 -18.75
C THR A 247 -21.60 -10.12 -18.91
N ILE A 248 -20.81 -9.51 -18.04
CA ILE A 248 -20.59 -8.07 -17.97
C ILE A 248 -19.12 -7.81 -18.23
N VAL A 249 -18.86 -6.84 -19.10
CA VAL A 249 -17.52 -6.31 -19.35
C VAL A 249 -17.48 -4.92 -18.74
N GLY A 250 -16.57 -4.69 -17.80
CA GLY A 250 -16.43 -3.39 -17.15
C GLY A 250 -14.98 -2.99 -16.98
N GLU A 251 -14.74 -1.72 -16.76
CA GLU A 251 -13.42 -1.16 -16.48
C GLU A 251 -13.28 -0.94 -14.97
N PHE A 252 -12.20 -1.49 -14.39
CA PHE A 252 -11.87 -1.31 -12.98
C PHE A 252 -10.68 -0.38 -12.83
N THR A 253 -10.91 0.78 -12.22
CA THR A 253 -9.88 1.82 -12.02
C THR A 253 -9.65 2.06 -10.53
N PHE A 254 -8.38 2.14 -10.14
CA PHE A 254 -7.95 2.47 -8.79
C PHE A 254 -6.61 3.23 -8.84
N PRO A 255 -6.30 4.08 -7.84
CA PRO A 255 -5.04 4.82 -7.77
C PRO A 255 -3.84 3.90 -7.60
N ASP A 256 -2.74 4.24 -8.27
CA ASP A 256 -1.44 3.54 -8.14
C ASP A 256 -0.90 3.52 -6.70
N LYS A 257 -1.31 4.48 -5.87
CA LYS A 257 -0.93 4.57 -4.46
C LYS A 257 -1.69 3.59 -3.55
N SER A 258 -2.67 2.86 -4.09
CA SER A 258 -3.44 1.88 -3.33
C SER A 258 -2.53 0.70 -2.97
N VAL A 259 -2.56 0.30 -1.70
CA VAL A 259 -1.85 -0.89 -1.23
C VAL A 259 -2.54 -2.14 -1.73
N ASN A 260 -3.86 -2.22 -1.53
CA ASN A 260 -4.69 -3.26 -2.14
C ASN A 260 -5.91 -2.64 -2.81
N ALA A 261 -6.34 -3.22 -3.91
CA ALA A 261 -7.58 -2.91 -4.60
C ALA A 261 -8.30 -4.21 -4.98
N GLU A 262 -9.52 -4.39 -4.48
CA GLU A 262 -10.31 -5.58 -4.69
C GLU A 262 -11.66 -5.21 -5.29
N LEU A 263 -12.03 -5.89 -6.36
CA LEU A 263 -13.36 -5.87 -6.93
C LEU A 263 -14.03 -7.20 -6.61
N LEU A 264 -15.07 -7.15 -5.79
CA LEU A 264 -15.70 -8.33 -5.21
C LEU A 264 -17.15 -8.43 -5.69
N PHE A 265 -17.55 -9.62 -6.11
CA PHE A 265 -18.91 -10.03 -6.41
C PHE A 265 -19.30 -11.19 -5.49
N THR A 266 -20.54 -11.70 -5.58
CA THR A 266 -20.97 -12.85 -4.77
C THR A 266 -20.08 -14.08 -4.97
N ASP A 267 -19.80 -14.43 -6.24
CA ASP A 267 -19.10 -15.69 -6.61
C ASP A 267 -17.79 -15.46 -7.39
N SER A 268 -17.40 -14.20 -7.58
CA SER A 268 -16.22 -13.80 -8.35
C SER A 268 -15.45 -12.69 -7.64
N SER A 269 -14.13 -12.65 -7.83
CA SER A 269 -13.30 -11.57 -7.29
C SER A 269 -12.06 -11.32 -8.13
N TYR A 270 -11.67 -10.05 -8.19
CA TYR A 270 -10.35 -9.62 -8.65
C TYR A 270 -9.68 -8.92 -7.47
N LYS A 271 -8.44 -9.30 -7.15
CA LYS A 271 -7.65 -8.65 -6.12
C LYS A 271 -6.31 -8.23 -6.69
N HIS A 272 -5.93 -7.01 -6.44
CA HIS A 272 -4.64 -6.46 -6.74
C HIS A 272 -3.93 -6.08 -5.45
N HIS A 273 -2.73 -6.60 -5.26
CA HIS A 273 -1.88 -6.35 -4.10
C HIS A 273 -0.60 -5.70 -4.60
N SER A 274 -0.31 -4.48 -4.14
CA SER A 274 0.89 -3.73 -4.55
C SER A 274 2.11 -4.05 -3.68
N TYR A 275 1.89 -4.67 -2.51
CA TYR A 275 2.92 -4.92 -1.50
C TYR A 275 2.76 -6.29 -0.86
N VAL A 276 3.89 -6.85 -0.44
CA VAL A 276 3.98 -7.99 0.46
C VAL A 276 4.53 -7.50 1.80
N PHE A 277 3.84 -7.84 2.88
CA PHE A 277 4.18 -7.43 4.24
C PHE A 277 4.94 -8.52 4.99
N SER A 278 5.89 -8.10 5.81
CA SER A 278 6.63 -8.97 6.75
C SER A 278 6.90 -8.24 8.06
N GLU A 279 7.02 -8.99 9.15
CA GLU A 279 7.36 -8.45 10.46
C GLU A 279 8.85 -8.66 10.77
N GLN A 280 9.63 -7.58 10.75
CA GLN A 280 11.09 -7.66 10.91
C GLN A 280 11.54 -7.29 12.32
N TYR A 281 12.59 -7.98 12.78
CA TYR A 281 13.27 -7.69 14.03
C TYR A 281 14.30 -6.60 13.89
N SER A 282 14.35 -5.74 14.90
CA SER A 282 15.37 -4.72 15.02
C SER A 282 15.82 -4.57 16.47
N LEU A 283 16.93 -3.86 16.67
CA LEU A 283 17.38 -3.41 18.00
C LEU A 283 17.63 -4.55 19.00
N ALA A 284 18.39 -5.58 18.60
CA ALA A 284 18.90 -6.60 19.50
C ALA A 284 19.57 -5.97 20.75
N PRO A 285 19.44 -6.52 21.96
CA PRO A 285 18.74 -7.76 22.31
C PRO A 285 17.23 -7.58 22.58
N LEU A 286 16.67 -6.38 22.38
CA LEU A 286 15.26 -6.13 22.64
C LEU A 286 14.34 -6.78 21.60
N ASN A 287 14.84 -7.01 20.38
CA ASN A 287 14.11 -7.65 19.28
C ASN A 287 12.77 -6.93 19.03
N VAL A 288 12.82 -5.62 18.78
CA VAL A 288 11.65 -4.79 18.50
C VAL A 288 11.08 -5.18 17.14
N LEU A 289 9.78 -5.45 17.07
CA LEU A 289 9.09 -5.85 15.85
C LEU A 289 8.60 -4.62 15.08
N ARG A 290 8.72 -4.64 13.75
CA ARG A 290 8.25 -3.58 12.85
C ARG A 290 7.63 -4.19 11.60
N VAL A 291 6.62 -3.54 11.04
CA VAL A 291 6.07 -3.94 9.74
C VAL A 291 6.97 -3.40 8.63
N HIS A 292 7.40 -4.27 7.74
CA HIS A 292 8.10 -3.96 6.51
C HIS A 292 7.20 -4.26 5.31
N ALA A 293 7.25 -3.43 4.28
CA ALA A 293 6.50 -3.61 3.05
C ALA A 293 7.43 -3.58 1.83
N ASP A 294 7.49 -4.70 1.13
CA ASP A 294 8.21 -4.86 -0.12
C ASP A 294 7.24 -4.67 -1.29
N HIS A 295 7.62 -3.83 -2.25
CA HIS A 295 6.81 -3.66 -3.45
C HIS A 295 6.89 -4.92 -4.32
N ASN A 296 5.80 -5.68 -4.33
CA ASN A 296 5.67 -6.89 -5.10
C ASN A 296 4.23 -6.99 -5.56
N SER A 297 4.00 -6.63 -6.82
CA SER A 297 2.66 -6.58 -7.37
C SER A 297 2.15 -7.98 -7.72
N ASN A 298 1.06 -8.39 -7.08
CA ASN A 298 0.38 -9.64 -7.36
C ASN A 298 -1.10 -9.40 -7.71
N GLN A 299 -1.65 -10.28 -8.53
CA GLN A 299 -3.05 -10.26 -8.92
C GLN A 299 -3.66 -11.65 -8.67
N GLU A 300 -4.86 -11.67 -8.09
CA GLU A 300 -5.64 -12.88 -7.86
C GLU A 300 -6.99 -12.76 -8.55
N GLU A 301 -7.36 -13.79 -9.31
CA GLU A 301 -8.62 -13.86 -10.03
C GLU A 301 -9.40 -15.10 -9.59
N LEU A 302 -10.69 -14.92 -9.30
CA LEU A 302 -11.62 -16.00 -9.01
C LEU A 302 -12.87 -15.82 -9.86
N ASN A 303 -13.19 -16.79 -10.71
CA ASN A 303 -14.40 -16.84 -11.55
C ASN A 303 -14.68 -15.55 -12.34
N LEU A 304 -13.62 -14.85 -12.76
CA LEU A 304 -13.65 -13.73 -13.70
C LEU A 304 -12.36 -13.74 -14.52
N ALA A 305 -12.29 -12.89 -15.55
CA ALA A 305 -11.06 -12.65 -16.29
C ALA A 305 -10.71 -11.16 -16.24
N TYR A 306 -9.42 -10.84 -16.04
CA TYR A 306 -8.90 -9.48 -16.15
C TYR A 306 -7.90 -9.35 -17.31
N ALA A 307 -8.17 -8.45 -18.25
CA ALA A 307 -7.29 -8.18 -19.37
C ALA A 307 -7.36 -6.71 -19.79
N ASN A 308 -6.21 -6.05 -19.96
CA ASN A 308 -6.10 -4.67 -20.45
C ASN A 308 -6.94 -3.64 -19.67
N GLY A 309 -7.09 -3.81 -18.35
CA GLY A 309 -7.91 -2.93 -17.51
C GLY A 309 -9.41 -3.29 -17.50
N GLU A 310 -9.81 -4.31 -18.26
CA GLU A 310 -11.18 -4.76 -18.36
C GLU A 310 -11.39 -6.05 -17.56
N VAL A 311 -12.48 -6.06 -16.78
CA VAL A 311 -12.96 -7.20 -16.02
C VAL A 311 -14.15 -7.80 -16.76
N ILE A 312 -14.08 -9.09 -17.03
CA ILE A 312 -15.18 -9.88 -17.60
C ILE A 312 -15.71 -10.78 -16.49
N VAL A 313 -16.96 -10.53 -16.06
CA VAL A 313 -17.58 -11.21 -14.91
C VAL A 313 -18.96 -11.79 -15.28
N PRO A 314 -19.34 -12.99 -14.80
CA PRO A 314 -20.64 -13.60 -15.11
C PRO A 314 -21.86 -12.97 -14.41
N SER A 315 -21.67 -12.11 -13.41
CA SER A 315 -22.75 -11.45 -12.67
C SER A 315 -22.23 -10.23 -11.90
N THR A 316 -23.04 -9.17 -11.80
CA THR A 316 -22.76 -8.00 -10.95
C THR A 316 -23.39 -8.07 -9.56
N ASN A 317 -24.00 -9.21 -9.22
CA ASN A 317 -24.60 -9.39 -7.89
C ASN A 317 -23.54 -9.24 -6.80
N GLY A 318 -23.89 -8.46 -5.77
CA GLY A 318 -22.99 -8.22 -4.63
C GLY A 318 -21.76 -7.37 -4.95
N CYS A 319 -21.74 -6.64 -6.09
CA CYS A 319 -20.58 -5.84 -6.48
C CYS A 319 -20.21 -4.80 -5.41
N LYS A 320 -18.99 -4.91 -4.91
CA LYS A 320 -18.37 -3.96 -3.97
C LYS A 320 -16.89 -3.82 -4.31
N ILE A 321 -16.37 -2.61 -4.14
CA ILE A 321 -14.95 -2.32 -4.30
C ILE A 321 -14.36 -2.10 -2.92
N LYS A 322 -13.29 -2.82 -2.58
CA LYS A 322 -12.48 -2.53 -1.40
C LYS A 322 -11.14 -1.96 -1.83
N VAL A 323 -10.77 -0.83 -1.27
CA VAL A 323 -9.46 -0.21 -1.52
C VAL A 323 -8.82 0.05 -0.17
N SER A 324 -7.52 -0.20 -0.06
CA SER A 324 -6.76 0.04 1.17
C SER A 324 -5.48 0.81 0.92
N SER A 325 -5.08 1.59 1.91
CA SER A 325 -3.73 2.10 2.11
C SER A 325 -3.01 1.25 3.16
N PHE A 326 -1.83 1.69 3.62
CA PHE A 326 -1.16 1.01 4.72
C PHE A 326 -2.03 0.97 5.98
N PHE A 327 -2.80 2.02 6.26
CA PHE A 327 -3.46 2.20 7.57
C PHE A 327 -4.99 2.27 7.50
N LYS A 328 -5.58 2.35 6.30
CA LYS A 328 -7.02 2.56 6.12
C LYS A 328 -7.57 1.62 5.05
N GLU A 329 -8.79 1.14 5.26
CA GLU A 329 -9.60 0.45 4.25
C GLU A 329 -10.86 1.28 4.00
N LYS A 330 -11.33 1.28 2.76
CA LYS A 330 -12.60 1.88 2.36
C LYS A 330 -13.33 0.96 1.41
N GLU A 331 -14.61 0.74 1.70
CA GLU A 331 -15.53 0.06 0.80
C GLU A 331 -16.33 1.09 0.00
N ILE A 332 -16.39 0.90 -1.32
CA ILE A 332 -17.04 1.78 -2.29
C ILE A 332 -18.06 0.96 -3.06
N PRO A 333 -19.32 1.43 -3.20
CA PRO A 333 -20.31 0.73 -4.01
C PRO A 333 -19.94 0.81 -5.50
N CYS A 334 -20.22 -0.26 -6.24
CA CYS A 334 -20.04 -0.24 -7.69
C CYS A 334 -21.07 0.64 -8.39
N ASN A 335 -20.68 1.31 -9.47
CA ASN A 335 -21.63 1.97 -10.35
C ASN A 335 -22.10 0.98 -11.42
N LEU A 336 -23.24 0.33 -11.14
CA LEU A 336 -23.83 -0.68 -12.03
C LEU A 336 -24.80 -0.08 -13.06
N ASN A 337 -24.87 1.25 -13.18
CA ASN A 337 -25.72 1.88 -14.17
C ASN A 337 -25.16 1.62 -15.57
N PHE A 338 -25.83 0.73 -16.30
CA PHE A 338 -25.54 0.45 -17.69
C PHE A 338 -26.75 0.83 -18.53
N GLU A 339 -26.61 1.87 -19.35
CA GLU A 339 -27.60 2.20 -20.37
C GLU A 339 -27.45 1.22 -21.53
N ASN A 340 -28.17 0.10 -21.46
CA ASN A 340 -28.28 -0.79 -22.60
C ASN A 340 -29.13 -0.12 -23.68
N VAL A 341 -28.47 0.50 -24.65
CA VAL A 341 -29.14 1.06 -25.82
C VAL A 341 -29.44 -0.09 -26.77
N ASN A 342 -30.69 -0.56 -26.76
CA ASN A 342 -31.19 -1.54 -27.71
C ASN A 342 -31.21 -0.92 -29.11
N LEU A 343 -30.06 -0.98 -29.78
CA LEU A 343 -29.83 -0.38 -31.07
C LEU A 343 -30.65 -1.13 -32.13
N VAL A 344 -31.65 -0.46 -32.69
CA VAL A 344 -32.47 -1.01 -33.78
C VAL A 344 -32.32 -0.12 -34.99
N ALA A 345 -31.75 -0.63 -36.07
CA ALA A 345 -31.79 0.03 -37.37
C ALA A 345 -32.85 -0.61 -38.28
N ARG A 346 -33.57 0.22 -39.02
CA ARG A 346 -34.52 -0.18 -40.06
C ARG A 346 -34.25 0.63 -41.33
N THR A 347 -34.36 -0.04 -42.46
CA THR A 347 -34.36 0.62 -43.77
C THR A 347 -35.81 0.77 -44.24
N ASP A 348 -36.08 1.77 -45.07
CA ASP A 348 -37.42 1.95 -45.65
C ASP A 348 -37.81 0.81 -46.61
N LYS A 349 -36.84 0.17 -47.26
CA LYS A 349 -37.00 -0.98 -48.16
C LYS A 349 -35.83 -1.96 -48.00
N LEU A 350 -35.97 -3.16 -48.59
CA LEU A 350 -34.89 -4.14 -48.69
C LEU A 350 -34.26 -4.20 -50.08
N MET A 351 -34.94 -3.68 -51.10
CA MET A 351 -34.48 -3.65 -52.48
C MET A 351 -34.55 -2.22 -53.01
N TYR A 352 -33.46 -1.75 -53.61
CA TYR A 352 -33.31 -0.40 -54.15
C TYR A 352 -32.79 -0.46 -55.58
N ASP A 353 -33.21 0.46 -56.44
CA ASP A 353 -32.55 0.66 -57.73
C ASP A 353 -31.24 1.44 -57.53
N THR A 354 -30.28 1.30 -58.44
CA THR A 354 -29.00 2.02 -58.32
C THR A 354 -29.23 3.53 -58.35
N GLY A 355 -28.74 4.24 -57.32
CA GLY A 355 -28.96 5.67 -57.13
C GLY A 355 -30.25 6.05 -56.40
N GLU A 356 -31.13 5.09 -56.09
CA GLU A 356 -32.31 5.34 -55.24
C GLU A 356 -31.88 5.69 -53.81
N THR A 357 -32.56 6.64 -53.17
CA THR A 357 -32.23 7.05 -51.79
C THR A 357 -32.60 5.95 -50.79
N VAL A 358 -31.60 5.43 -50.08
CA VAL A 358 -31.77 4.57 -48.91
C VAL A 358 -32.02 5.45 -47.69
N THR A 359 -33.10 5.19 -46.95
CA THR A 359 -33.35 5.84 -45.65
C THR A 359 -33.14 4.84 -44.53
N VAL A 360 -32.19 5.11 -43.64
CA VAL A 360 -31.92 4.31 -42.44
C VAL A 360 -32.42 5.05 -41.22
N GLN A 361 -33.36 4.45 -40.49
CA GLN A 361 -33.82 4.91 -39.19
C GLN A 361 -33.13 4.11 -38.09
N VAL A 362 -32.55 4.79 -37.11
CA VAL A 362 -31.83 4.21 -35.96
C VAL A 362 -32.55 4.62 -34.68
N GLU A 363 -32.95 3.63 -33.89
CA GLU A 363 -33.61 3.80 -32.60
C GLU A 363 -32.68 3.34 -31.46
N PRO A 364 -32.72 4.01 -30.30
CA PRO A 364 -33.54 5.19 -29.97
C PRO A 364 -33.01 6.49 -30.60
N ALA A 365 -33.90 7.40 -30.99
CA ALA A 365 -33.50 8.71 -31.51
C ALA A 365 -32.88 9.60 -30.41
N GLY A 366 -32.06 10.57 -30.81
CA GLY A 366 -31.42 11.57 -29.93
C GLY A 366 -29.95 11.29 -29.60
N ASN A 367 -29.47 10.07 -29.83
CA ASN A 367 -28.06 9.69 -29.67
C ASN A 367 -27.28 9.87 -30.97
N GLU A 368 -26.02 10.28 -30.92
CA GLU A 368 -25.18 10.39 -32.11
C GLU A 368 -24.62 9.01 -32.55
N TYR A 369 -25.04 8.56 -33.73
CA TYR A 369 -24.68 7.29 -34.34
C TYR A 369 -23.71 7.48 -35.50
N THR A 370 -22.78 6.53 -35.68
CA THR A 370 -21.97 6.44 -36.90
C THR A 370 -22.55 5.37 -37.80
N VAL A 371 -22.92 5.72 -39.03
CA VAL A 371 -23.45 4.82 -40.05
C VAL A 371 -22.46 4.75 -41.21
N GLU A 372 -21.93 3.56 -41.49
CA GLU A 372 -21.03 3.31 -42.62
C GLU A 372 -21.81 2.62 -43.75
N TYR A 373 -21.71 3.15 -44.96
CA TYR A 373 -22.25 2.52 -46.18
C TYR A 373 -21.35 2.82 -47.39
N GLY A 374 -20.94 1.78 -48.10
CA GLY A 374 -20.09 1.90 -49.30
C GLY A 374 -18.76 2.63 -49.07
N GLY A 375 -18.15 2.42 -47.90
CA GLY A 375 -16.90 3.05 -47.50
C GLY A 375 -17.02 4.54 -47.12
N GLN A 376 -18.24 5.06 -46.98
CA GLN A 376 -18.50 6.41 -46.48
C GLN A 376 -19.13 6.34 -45.09
N ASN A 377 -18.67 7.20 -44.19
CA ASN A 377 -19.22 7.36 -42.85
C ASN A 377 -20.17 8.56 -42.80
N TYR A 378 -21.34 8.34 -42.21
CA TYR A 378 -22.36 9.35 -41.95
C TYR A 378 -22.62 9.42 -40.45
N THR A 379 -22.89 10.61 -39.91
CA THR A 379 -23.36 10.77 -38.54
C THR A 379 -24.85 11.12 -38.51
N THR A 380 -25.59 10.58 -37.55
CA THR A 380 -27.02 10.88 -37.40
C THR A 380 -27.49 10.77 -35.96
N THR A 381 -28.53 11.51 -35.60
CA THR A 381 -29.25 11.36 -34.33
C THR A 381 -30.51 10.51 -34.42
N GLY A 382 -30.79 9.90 -35.58
CA GLY A 382 -31.89 8.95 -35.71
C GLY A 382 -32.31 8.62 -37.15
N THR A 383 -32.05 9.48 -38.14
CA THR A 383 -32.32 9.14 -39.55
C THR A 383 -31.21 9.64 -40.45
N VAL A 384 -30.74 8.80 -41.35
CA VAL A 384 -29.73 9.15 -42.36
C VAL A 384 -30.20 8.70 -43.74
N GLN A 385 -29.83 9.46 -44.77
CA GLN A 385 -30.15 9.17 -46.15
C GLN A 385 -28.91 9.20 -47.01
N PHE A 386 -28.77 8.22 -47.89
CA PHE A 386 -27.68 8.13 -48.86
C PHE A 386 -28.13 7.36 -50.11
N PRO A 387 -27.54 7.63 -51.30
CA PRO A 387 -27.90 6.92 -52.53
C PRO A 387 -27.40 5.47 -52.51
N ALA A 388 -28.25 4.53 -52.94
CA ALA A 388 -27.91 3.11 -53.07
C ALA A 388 -26.80 2.90 -54.10
N ARG A 389 -25.76 2.16 -53.71
CA ARG A 389 -24.62 1.85 -54.57
C ARG A 389 -24.62 0.37 -54.93
N GLN A 390 -24.37 0.08 -56.20
CA GLN A 390 -24.36 -1.27 -56.75
C GLN A 390 -23.29 -2.18 -56.13
N ASP A 391 -22.18 -1.60 -55.66
CA ASP A 391 -21.04 -2.29 -55.05
C ASP A 391 -21.18 -2.50 -53.54
N SER A 392 -22.28 -2.05 -52.92
CA SER A 392 -22.42 -1.95 -51.47
C SER A 392 -23.78 -2.44 -50.99
N SER A 393 -23.81 -3.56 -50.25
CA SER A 393 -25.03 -4.12 -49.68
C SER A 393 -25.10 -4.05 -48.16
N GLU A 394 -23.97 -3.75 -47.49
CA GLU A 394 -23.87 -3.75 -46.03
C GLU A 394 -23.89 -2.32 -45.48
N ILE A 395 -24.74 -2.09 -44.47
CA ILE A 395 -24.82 -0.87 -43.67
C ILE A 395 -24.38 -1.25 -42.25
N ILE A 396 -23.34 -0.60 -41.74
CA ILE A 396 -22.83 -0.82 -40.39
C ILE A 396 -23.21 0.38 -39.53
N ILE A 397 -23.95 0.16 -38.44
CA ILE A 397 -24.35 1.21 -37.51
C ILE A 397 -23.61 0.96 -36.20
N SER A 398 -22.89 1.97 -35.71
CA SER A 398 -22.07 1.89 -34.50
C SER A 398 -22.47 2.95 -33.47
N TYR A 399 -22.58 2.54 -32.21
CA TYR A 399 -22.85 3.39 -31.05
C TYR A 399 -22.09 2.88 -29.82
N LYS A 400 -21.22 3.71 -29.23
CA LYS A 400 -20.48 3.38 -27.99
C LYS A 400 -19.88 1.96 -27.96
N GLY A 401 -19.34 1.49 -29.09
CA GLY A 401 -18.74 0.16 -29.24
C GLY A 401 -19.71 -0.94 -29.72
N THR A 402 -21.02 -0.76 -29.57
CA THR A 402 -22.03 -1.67 -30.13
C THR A 402 -22.15 -1.46 -31.63
N THR A 403 -22.08 -2.54 -32.41
CA THR A 403 -22.29 -2.50 -33.87
C THR A 403 -23.43 -3.41 -34.28
N ILE A 404 -24.30 -2.92 -35.18
CA ILE A 404 -25.30 -3.74 -35.87
C ILE A 404 -25.10 -3.62 -37.38
N ARG A 405 -25.41 -4.70 -38.07
CA ARG A 405 -25.30 -4.80 -39.53
C ARG A 405 -26.68 -4.93 -40.14
N ARG A 406 -26.93 -4.17 -41.20
CA ARG A 406 -28.13 -4.28 -42.04
C ARG A 406 -27.71 -4.52 -43.47
N TYR A 407 -28.48 -5.36 -44.15
CA TYR A 407 -28.23 -5.71 -45.54
C TYR A 407 -29.39 -5.20 -46.40
N ILE A 408 -29.03 -4.53 -47.48
CA ILE A 408 -29.93 -4.10 -48.55
C ILE A 408 -29.46 -4.69 -49.87
N HIS A 409 -30.38 -4.87 -50.80
CA HIS A 409 -30.07 -5.34 -52.15
C HIS A 409 -30.24 -4.21 -53.15
N THR A 410 -29.21 -3.94 -53.95
CA THR A 410 -29.28 -2.96 -55.04
C THR A 410 -29.47 -3.68 -56.36
N LYS A 411 -30.59 -3.43 -57.05
CA LYS A 411 -30.88 -4.04 -58.34
C LYS A 411 -29.86 -3.57 -59.37
N ASN A 412 -29.33 -4.54 -60.11
CA ASN A 412 -28.53 -4.30 -61.28
C ASN A 412 -29.37 -4.63 -62.51
N ASP A 413 -29.98 -3.60 -63.11
CA ASP A 413 -30.77 -3.77 -64.32
C ASP A 413 -29.90 -3.87 -65.58
N VAL A 414 -28.59 -3.63 -65.49
CA VAL A 414 -27.65 -3.72 -66.61
C VAL A 414 -27.66 -5.12 -67.26
N PRO A 415 -27.52 -6.25 -66.53
CA PRO A 415 -27.58 -7.58 -67.14
C PRO A 415 -28.96 -7.92 -67.72
N LEU A 416 -30.05 -7.44 -67.12
CA LEU A 416 -31.40 -7.69 -67.65
C LEU A 416 -31.65 -6.89 -68.94
N ASN A 417 -31.23 -5.63 -68.97
CA ASN A 417 -31.28 -4.77 -70.15
C ASN A 417 -30.32 -5.24 -71.25
N ALA A 418 -29.16 -5.78 -70.88
CA ALA A 418 -28.23 -6.39 -71.82
C ALA A 418 -28.79 -7.69 -72.40
N ALA A 419 -29.40 -8.56 -71.58
CA ALA A 419 -30.07 -9.77 -72.04
C ALA A 419 -31.28 -9.45 -72.94
N PHE A 420 -32.07 -8.45 -72.59
CA PHE A 420 -33.19 -7.98 -73.41
C PHE A 420 -32.71 -7.39 -74.74
N SER A 421 -31.65 -6.58 -74.71
CA SER A 421 -31.02 -6.00 -75.89
C SER A 421 -30.40 -7.07 -76.80
N LEU A 422 -29.75 -8.11 -76.24
CA LEU A 422 -29.29 -9.29 -76.97
C LEU A 422 -30.45 -10.09 -77.58
N GLY A 423 -31.57 -10.23 -76.86
CA GLY A 423 -32.78 -10.86 -77.36
C GLY A 423 -33.42 -10.10 -78.53
N VAL A 424 -33.54 -8.77 -78.41
CA VAL A 424 -34.03 -7.90 -79.49
C VAL A 424 -33.08 -7.93 -80.69
N PHE A 425 -31.77 -7.87 -80.46
CA PHE A 425 -30.77 -7.96 -81.52
C PHE A 425 -30.83 -9.32 -82.23
N GLY A 426 -30.92 -10.42 -81.48
CA GLY A 426 -31.05 -11.77 -82.03
C GLY A 426 -32.31 -11.95 -82.87
N THR A 427 -33.46 -11.46 -82.40
CA THR A 427 -34.73 -11.54 -83.13
C THR A 427 -34.74 -10.64 -84.37
N MET A 428 -34.16 -9.44 -84.31
CA MET A 428 -33.97 -8.58 -85.49
C MET A 428 -33.08 -9.24 -86.55
N ASN A 429 -31.94 -9.81 -86.16
CA ASN A 429 -31.04 -10.50 -87.10
C ASN A 429 -31.71 -11.73 -87.72
N TYR A 430 -32.44 -12.52 -86.92
CA TYR A 430 -33.20 -13.66 -87.41
C TYR A 430 -34.27 -13.23 -88.43
N ALA A 431 -35.01 -12.16 -88.14
CA ALA A 431 -36.00 -11.60 -89.07
C ALA A 431 -35.35 -11.07 -90.36
N MET A 432 -34.20 -10.37 -90.27
CA MET A 432 -33.46 -9.89 -91.43
C MET A 432 -32.94 -11.04 -92.30
N ILE A 433 -32.33 -12.07 -91.69
CA ILE A 433 -31.88 -13.27 -92.42
C ILE A 433 -33.07 -13.98 -93.08
N GLY A 434 -34.21 -14.07 -92.39
CA GLY A 434 -35.44 -14.62 -92.95
C GLY A 434 -35.95 -13.83 -94.15
N LEU A 435 -35.92 -12.49 -94.09
CA LEU A 435 -36.31 -11.62 -95.20
C LEU A 435 -35.31 -11.69 -96.37
N ILE A 436 -34.01 -11.71 -96.10
CA ILE A 436 -32.96 -11.88 -97.13
C ILE A 436 -33.13 -13.23 -97.82
N ARG A 437 -33.35 -14.33 -97.07
CA ARG A 437 -33.65 -15.64 -97.66
C ARG A 437 -34.90 -15.62 -98.53
N LYS A 438 -35.96 -14.94 -98.08
CA LYS A 438 -37.25 -14.90 -98.79
C LYS A 438 -37.19 -14.08 -100.08
N TYR A 439 -36.47 -12.95 -100.09
CA TYR A 439 -36.52 -12.00 -101.20
C TYR A 439 -35.28 -12.01 -102.11
N TRP A 440 -34.12 -12.42 -101.60
CA TRP A 440 -32.84 -12.34 -102.32
C TRP A 440 -32.27 -13.71 -102.70
N GLY A 441 -33.02 -14.79 -102.45
CA GLY A 441 -32.74 -16.09 -103.05
C GLY A 441 -31.33 -16.63 -102.75
N PHE A 442 -30.86 -16.49 -101.50
CA PHE A 442 -29.65 -17.20 -101.09
C PHE A 442 -29.97 -18.69 -100.94
N VAL A 443 -29.71 -19.42 -102.03
CA VAL A 443 -29.61 -20.88 -102.03
C VAL A 443 -28.26 -21.23 -101.42
N VAL A 444 -28.29 -21.80 -100.22
CA VAL A 444 -27.30 -22.80 -99.79
C VAL A 444 -28.06 -24.07 -99.51
#